data_AF-A0A8S8ZWX3-F1
#
_entry.id   AF-A0A8S8ZWX3-F1
#
_cell.length_a   1.000
_cell.length_b   1.000
_cell.length_c   1.000
_cell.angle_alpha   90.00
_cell.angle_beta   90.00
_cell.angle_gamma   90.00
#
_symmetry.space_group_name_H-M   'P 1'
#
loop_
_entity.id
_entity.type
_entity.pdbx_description
1 polymer ?
#
loop_
_entity_poly.entity_id
_entity_poly.type
_entity_poly.pdbx_seq_one_letter_code
_entity_poly.pdbx_strand_id
1 'polypeptide(L)'
;MALAVAAAREHLIKTGHKFEGTFGEEGWKLDDIPVEFVKGLKEASLKGRYESFEDSKGTRWFVDGAHTEDSLAGVGQWFAGKVKGDENEVNVLVFNQQDRDPEKQSGRATPVFSYAVFTRNEEKAPVEGEPERDLAVQLKGQKIVHEASAGIETSVYNAVELAMEQVQKIAEQARKEGKTCNFLVTGSFHLLGGVLKTVEYVEY
;
A
#
# COMPACT_ATOMS: atom_id res chain seq x y z
N MET A 1 10.26 -16.28 9.19
CA MET A 1 11.66 -15.83 9.37
C MET A 1 12.67 -16.94 9.08
N ALA A 2 12.56 -18.13 9.70
CA ALA A 2 13.47 -19.26 9.45
C ALA A 2 13.63 -19.63 7.96
N LEU A 3 12.53 -19.59 7.18
CA LEU A 3 12.56 -19.84 5.74
C LEU A 3 13.40 -18.80 4.96
N ALA A 4 13.30 -17.51 5.32
CA ALA A 4 14.06 -16.46 4.64
C ALA A 4 15.57 -16.60 4.90
N VAL A 5 15.92 -16.91 6.15
CA VAL A 5 17.31 -17.23 6.55
C VAL A 5 17.82 -18.45 5.79
N ALA A 6 17.04 -19.53 5.77
CA ALA A 6 17.39 -20.74 5.03
C ALA A 6 17.61 -20.48 3.53
N ALA A 7 16.70 -19.72 2.89
CA ALA A 7 16.78 -19.40 1.47
C ALA A 7 18.01 -18.54 1.14
N ALA A 8 18.27 -17.49 1.93
CA ALA A 8 19.44 -16.63 1.74
C ALA A 8 20.76 -17.40 1.99
N ARG A 9 20.79 -18.23 3.03
CA ARG A 9 21.92 -19.13 3.33
C ARG A 9 22.21 -20.09 2.16
N GLU A 10 21.19 -20.80 1.69
CA GLU A 10 21.31 -21.74 0.56
C GLU A 10 21.79 -21.04 -0.71
N HIS A 11 21.27 -19.84 -1.00
CA HIS A 11 21.73 -19.05 -2.14
C HIS A 11 23.21 -18.70 -2.01
N LEU A 12 23.64 -18.17 -0.86
CA LEU A 12 25.03 -17.76 -0.61
C LEU A 12 26.01 -18.94 -0.71
N ILE A 13 25.64 -20.11 -0.17
CA ILE A 13 26.42 -21.34 -0.31
C ILE A 13 26.57 -21.72 -1.79
N LYS A 14 25.47 -21.68 -2.56
CA LYS A 14 25.49 -21.99 -3.99
C LYS A 14 26.32 -21.01 -4.82
N THR A 15 26.43 -19.76 -4.39
CA THR A 15 27.30 -18.75 -5.02
C THR A 15 28.74 -18.79 -4.52
N GLY A 16 29.10 -19.79 -3.71
CA GLY A 16 30.48 -20.04 -3.25
C GLY A 16 30.87 -19.35 -1.94
N HIS A 17 29.93 -18.70 -1.25
CA HIS A 17 30.19 -18.16 0.08
C HIS A 17 30.33 -19.31 1.10
N LYS A 18 31.29 -19.18 2.01
CA LYS A 18 31.51 -20.13 3.10
C LYS A 18 31.21 -19.44 4.42
N PHE A 19 30.29 -20.01 5.19
CA PHE A 19 29.99 -19.53 6.53
C PHE A 19 30.96 -20.13 7.55
N GLU A 20 31.29 -19.36 8.58
CA GLU A 20 31.99 -19.89 9.75
C GLU A 20 31.00 -20.65 10.66
N GLY A 21 31.48 -21.72 11.29
CA GLY A 21 30.69 -22.52 12.23
C GLY A 21 29.60 -23.39 11.59
N THR A 22 28.71 -23.88 12.45
CA THR A 22 27.63 -24.82 12.13
C THR A 22 26.56 -24.25 11.20
N PHE A 23 26.51 -22.91 11.04
CA PHE A 23 25.57 -22.29 10.11
C PHE A 23 25.79 -22.76 8.67
N GLY A 24 27.01 -23.08 8.24
CA GLY A 24 27.29 -23.57 6.89
C GLY A 24 26.89 -25.03 6.64
N GLU A 25 26.54 -25.79 7.68
CA GLU A 25 26.45 -27.25 7.63
C GLU A 25 25.00 -27.75 7.55
N GLU A 26 24.83 -29.02 7.16
CA GLU A 26 23.54 -29.70 7.29
C GLU A 26 23.18 -29.83 8.79
N GLY A 27 22.00 -29.34 9.18
CA GLY A 27 21.52 -29.41 10.57
C GLY A 27 21.73 -28.16 11.44
N TRP A 28 22.06 -27.01 10.83
CA TRP A 28 22.10 -25.71 11.52
C TRP A 28 20.79 -25.42 12.29
N LYS A 29 20.90 -24.67 13.38
CA LYS A 29 19.82 -24.26 14.28
C LYS A 29 19.67 -22.74 14.28
N LEU A 30 18.54 -22.25 14.78
CA LEU A 30 18.29 -20.80 14.87
C LEU A 30 19.35 -20.04 15.68
N ASP A 31 19.97 -20.68 16.68
CA ASP A 31 21.04 -20.07 17.49
C ASP A 31 22.36 -19.95 16.72
N ASP A 32 22.51 -20.63 15.59
CA ASP A 32 23.69 -20.56 14.73
C ASP A 32 23.63 -19.38 13.73
N ILE A 33 22.54 -18.60 13.72
CA ILE A 33 22.35 -17.50 12.75
C ILE A 33 23.40 -16.40 12.96
N PRO A 34 24.19 -16.06 11.92
CA PRO A 34 25.18 -14.98 12.00
C PRO A 34 24.54 -13.62 12.27
N VAL A 35 25.29 -12.72 12.92
CA VAL A 35 24.81 -11.37 13.26
C VAL A 35 24.43 -10.57 12.01
N GLU A 36 25.07 -10.83 10.87
CA GLU A 36 24.77 -10.22 9.58
C GLU A 36 23.38 -10.57 9.08
N PHE A 37 22.93 -11.81 9.30
CA PHE A 37 21.57 -12.24 8.96
C PHE A 37 20.55 -11.61 9.90
N VAL A 38 20.86 -11.52 11.19
CA VAL A 38 20.01 -10.83 12.17
C VAL A 38 19.88 -9.35 11.80
N LYS A 39 20.99 -8.71 11.44
CA LYS A 39 21.03 -7.33 10.95
C LYS A 39 20.20 -7.19 9.68
N GLY A 40 20.41 -8.06 8.69
CA GLY A 40 19.65 -8.09 7.46
C GLY A 40 18.14 -8.26 7.68
N LEU A 41 17.71 -9.14 8.58
CA LEU A 41 16.30 -9.30 8.93
C LEU A 41 15.70 -8.06 9.61
N LYS A 42 16.50 -7.31 10.37
CA LYS A 42 16.06 -6.08 11.05
C LYS A 42 15.96 -4.89 10.09
N GLU A 43 16.89 -4.82 9.13
CA GLU A 43 17.06 -3.65 8.26
C GLU A 43 16.43 -3.85 6.88
N ALA A 44 16.09 -5.09 6.48
CA ALA A 44 15.49 -5.36 5.20
C ALA A 44 14.16 -4.63 5.05
N SER A 45 14.14 -3.66 4.15
CA SER A 45 12.94 -2.98 3.68
C SER A 45 12.65 -3.35 2.23
N LEU A 46 11.37 -3.48 1.88
CA LEU A 46 10.94 -3.68 0.51
C LEU A 46 10.01 -2.54 0.11
N LYS A 47 10.43 -1.73 -0.86
CA LYS A 47 9.63 -0.60 -1.37
C LYS A 47 8.27 -1.09 -1.88
N GLY A 48 7.21 -0.39 -1.53
CA GLY A 48 5.83 -0.75 -1.87
C GLY A 48 5.27 -1.98 -1.15
N ARG A 49 5.87 -2.38 -0.02
CA ARG A 49 5.39 -3.46 0.86
C ARG A 49 5.38 -3.00 2.30
N TYR A 50 4.18 -2.78 2.86
CA TYR A 50 3.98 -2.22 4.18
C TYR A 50 4.86 -0.98 4.46
N GLU A 51 5.05 -0.15 3.42
CA GLU A 51 5.94 1.00 3.49
C GLU A 51 5.15 2.23 3.97
N SER A 52 5.73 2.99 4.89
CA SER A 52 5.15 4.24 5.38
C SER A 52 6.17 5.36 5.36
N PHE A 53 5.74 6.55 4.97
CA PHE A 53 6.58 7.76 4.94
C PHE A 53 5.71 9.02 5.14
N GLU A 54 6.35 10.15 5.39
CA GLU A 54 5.69 11.45 5.49
C GLU A 54 6.16 12.36 4.35
N ASP A 55 5.22 13.07 3.73
CA ASP A 55 5.57 14.05 2.71
C ASP A 55 6.04 15.39 3.29
N SER A 56 6.58 16.27 2.45
CA SER A 56 7.07 17.60 2.86
C SER A 56 5.99 18.51 3.49
N LYS A 57 4.71 18.11 3.40
CA LYS A 57 3.55 18.86 3.90
C LYS A 57 2.96 18.24 5.18
N GLY A 58 3.57 17.20 5.75
CA GLY A 58 3.11 16.53 6.96
C GLY A 58 2.01 15.49 6.73
N THR A 59 1.78 15.06 5.48
CA THR A 59 0.84 13.99 5.16
C THR A 59 1.51 12.64 5.34
N ARG A 60 0.84 11.69 6.01
CA ARG A 60 1.35 10.33 6.17
C ARG A 60 0.84 9.43 5.06
N TRP A 61 1.76 8.72 4.41
CA TRP A 61 1.49 7.79 3.32
C TRP A 61 1.80 6.38 3.77
N PHE A 62 0.89 5.46 3.45
CA PHE A 62 0.98 4.03 3.72
C PHE A 62 0.75 3.34 2.39
N VAL A 63 1.73 2.60 1.89
CA VAL A 63 1.70 2.05 0.52
C VAL A 63 1.96 0.56 0.53
N ASP A 64 1.08 -0.19 -0.15
CA ASP A 64 1.27 -1.63 -0.38
C ASP A 64 0.66 -2.10 -1.71
N GLY A 65 1.42 -2.80 -2.54
CA GLY A 65 0.96 -3.35 -3.82
C GLY A 65 0.09 -4.61 -3.76
N ALA A 66 -0.55 -4.91 -2.63
CA ALA A 66 -1.51 -5.99 -2.46
C ALA A 66 -2.66 -5.90 -3.48
N HIS A 67 -3.07 -7.05 -4.03
CA HIS A 67 -4.17 -7.15 -4.99
C HIS A 67 -4.96 -8.46 -4.86
N THR A 68 -4.65 -9.28 -3.85
CA THR A 68 -5.43 -10.48 -3.48
C THR A 68 -6.19 -10.21 -2.20
N GLU A 69 -7.30 -10.91 -1.99
CA GLU A 69 -8.14 -10.76 -0.79
C GLU A 69 -7.33 -10.88 0.51
N ASP A 70 -6.55 -11.95 0.66
CA ASP A 70 -5.72 -12.18 1.86
C ASP A 70 -4.70 -11.06 2.09
N SER A 71 -4.06 -10.57 1.01
CA SER A 71 -3.07 -9.50 1.13
C SER A 71 -3.72 -8.16 1.46
N LEU A 72 -4.89 -7.86 0.87
CA LEU A 72 -5.66 -6.65 1.18
C LEU A 72 -6.18 -6.66 2.62
N ALA A 73 -6.60 -7.81 3.14
CA ALA A 73 -6.96 -7.97 4.54
C ALA A 73 -5.76 -7.68 5.46
N GLY A 74 -4.58 -8.21 5.14
CA GLY A 74 -3.34 -7.94 5.88
C GLY A 74 -2.96 -6.45 5.86
N VAL A 75 -3.05 -5.80 4.70
CA VAL A 75 -2.80 -4.36 4.53
C VAL A 75 -3.80 -3.53 5.33
N GLY A 76 -5.08 -3.89 5.32
CA GLY A 76 -6.11 -3.22 6.11
C GLY A 76 -5.84 -3.33 7.63
N GLN A 77 -5.45 -4.51 8.11
CA GLN A 77 -5.06 -4.71 9.52
C GLN A 77 -3.82 -3.92 9.89
N TRP A 78 -2.80 -3.92 9.03
CA TRP A 78 -1.59 -3.14 9.24
C TRP A 78 -1.90 -1.64 9.33
N PHE A 79 -2.67 -1.11 8.38
CA PHE A 79 -3.05 0.31 8.37
C PHE A 79 -3.86 0.68 9.62
N ALA A 80 -4.85 -0.14 9.99
CA ALA A 80 -5.64 0.06 11.20
C ALA A 80 -4.80 0.09 12.48
N GLY A 81 -3.68 -0.64 12.53
CA GLY A 81 -2.72 -0.60 13.63
C GLY A 81 -1.79 0.63 13.64
N LYS A 82 -1.80 1.46 12.59
CA LYS A 82 -0.96 2.66 12.45
C LYS A 82 -1.71 3.97 12.70
N VAL A 83 -3.02 3.95 12.54
CA VAL A 83 -3.89 5.12 12.71
C VAL A 83 -4.68 5.01 14.01
N LYS A 84 -5.05 6.14 14.59
CA LYS A 84 -5.86 6.21 15.81
C LYS A 84 -7.34 6.07 15.51
N GLY A 85 -7.77 6.51 14.32
CA GLY A 85 -9.18 6.46 13.90
C GLY A 85 -10.08 7.38 14.74
N ASP A 86 -9.52 8.45 15.31
CA ASP A 86 -10.26 9.48 16.02
C ASP A 86 -10.57 10.68 15.09
N GLU A 87 -11.39 11.62 15.58
CA GLU A 87 -11.89 12.77 14.81
C GLU A 87 -10.81 13.76 14.34
N ASN A 88 -9.57 13.64 14.85
CA ASN A 88 -8.44 14.46 14.44
C ASN A 88 -7.67 13.84 13.26
N GLU A 89 -8.07 12.65 12.79
CA GLU A 89 -7.46 11.99 11.63
C GLU A 89 -8.44 11.92 10.45
N VAL A 90 -7.95 12.29 9.27
CA VAL A 90 -8.61 12.04 7.99
C VAL A 90 -7.91 10.86 7.33
N ASN A 91 -8.56 9.70 7.34
CA ASN A 91 -8.03 8.49 6.71
C ASN A 91 -8.66 8.32 5.33
N VAL A 92 -7.81 8.13 4.33
CA VAL A 92 -8.23 8.03 2.92
C VAL A 92 -7.70 6.75 2.31
N LEU A 93 -8.58 5.98 1.68
CA LEU A 93 -8.21 4.85 0.84
C LEU A 93 -8.00 5.34 -0.60
N VAL A 94 -6.86 5.05 -1.21
CA VAL A 94 -6.60 5.23 -2.64
C VAL A 94 -6.40 3.85 -3.25
N PHE A 95 -7.35 3.43 -4.09
CA PHE A 95 -7.47 2.03 -4.49
C PHE A 95 -7.65 1.86 -5.98
N ASN A 96 -7.05 0.81 -6.51
CA ASN A 96 -7.41 0.28 -7.81
C ASN A 96 -7.61 -1.22 -7.72
N GLN A 97 -8.68 -1.74 -8.32
CA GLN A 97 -8.88 -3.16 -8.53
C GLN A 97 -8.76 -3.49 -10.00
N GLN A 98 -7.91 -4.47 -10.33
CA GLN A 98 -7.69 -4.88 -11.73
C GLN A 98 -8.60 -6.03 -12.15
N ASP A 99 -9.11 -6.82 -11.20
CA ASP A 99 -9.91 -8.00 -11.48
C ASP A 99 -11.38 -7.66 -11.75
N ARG A 100 -11.90 -8.23 -12.83
CA ARG A 100 -13.30 -8.06 -13.28
C ARG A 100 -14.32 -8.81 -12.43
N ASP A 101 -13.88 -9.59 -11.44
CA ASP A 101 -14.76 -10.33 -10.54
C ASP A 101 -14.58 -9.90 -9.06
N PRO A 102 -15.14 -8.73 -8.66
CA PRO A 102 -14.97 -8.20 -7.29
C PRO A 102 -15.71 -8.94 -6.20
N GLU A 103 -16.54 -9.94 -6.51
CA GLU A 103 -17.40 -10.61 -5.51
C GLU A 103 -16.61 -11.44 -4.50
N LYS A 104 -15.30 -11.61 -4.72
CA LYS A 104 -14.36 -12.26 -3.81
C LYS A 104 -13.32 -11.31 -3.22
N GLN A 105 -13.45 -10.00 -3.41
CA GLN A 105 -12.45 -9.03 -2.93
C GLN A 105 -13.06 -7.99 -1.99
N SER A 106 -14.14 -8.35 -1.28
CA SER A 106 -14.67 -7.52 -0.19
C SER A 106 -13.77 -7.63 1.04
N GLY A 107 -12.58 -7.02 0.97
CA GLY A 107 -11.96 -6.54 2.19
C GLY A 107 -12.97 -5.62 2.86
N ARG A 108 -13.48 -6.00 4.04
CA ARG A 108 -14.30 -5.09 4.84
C ARG A 108 -13.47 -3.84 5.05
N ALA A 109 -13.84 -2.75 4.38
CA ALA A 109 -13.36 -1.44 4.76
C ALA A 109 -13.76 -1.30 6.24
N THR A 110 -12.76 -1.36 7.12
CA THR A 110 -12.98 -1.01 8.52
C THR A 110 -13.51 0.42 8.55
N PRO A 111 -14.36 0.79 9.53
CA PRO A 111 -15.03 2.10 9.61
C PRO A 111 -14.08 3.29 9.87
N VAL A 112 -12.81 3.13 9.51
CA VAL A 112 -11.69 4.02 9.78
C VAL A 112 -11.55 5.09 8.69
N PHE A 113 -12.05 4.84 7.46
CA PHE A 113 -11.89 5.76 6.33
C PHE A 113 -12.99 6.81 6.24
N SER A 114 -12.59 8.07 6.09
CA SER A 114 -13.47 9.20 5.76
C SER A 114 -13.69 9.31 4.25
N TYR A 115 -12.67 8.94 3.46
CA TYR A 115 -12.70 9.01 2.00
C TYR A 115 -12.21 7.70 1.35
N ALA A 116 -12.77 7.35 0.20
CA ALA A 116 -12.22 6.35 -0.71
C ALA A 116 -12.17 6.85 -2.16
N VAL A 117 -10.97 6.91 -2.71
CA VAL A 117 -10.67 7.33 -4.07
C VAL A 117 -10.33 6.10 -4.91
N PHE A 118 -11.18 5.78 -5.87
CA PHE A 118 -10.96 4.68 -6.82
C PHE A 118 -10.39 5.24 -8.10
N THR A 119 -9.39 4.55 -8.65
CA THR A 119 -8.77 4.99 -9.90
C THR A 119 -8.31 3.83 -10.76
N ARG A 120 -8.15 4.10 -12.05
CA ARG A 120 -7.38 3.29 -13.00
C ARG A 120 -5.86 3.44 -12.75
N ASN A 121 -5.04 2.56 -13.35
CA ASN A 121 -3.56 2.58 -13.21
C ASN A 121 -2.89 3.58 -14.15
N GLU A 122 -3.57 3.95 -15.21
CA GLU A 122 -3.07 4.81 -16.26
C GLU A 122 -2.76 6.21 -15.70
N GLU A 123 -1.58 6.74 -16.03
CA GLU A 123 -1.10 7.99 -15.42
C GLU A 123 -1.96 9.20 -15.79
N LYS A 124 -2.24 9.37 -17.08
CA LYS A 124 -2.97 10.53 -17.64
C LYS A 124 -4.35 10.15 -18.12
N ALA A 125 -5.29 11.09 -18.11
CA ALA A 125 -6.61 10.92 -18.73
C ALA A 125 -6.51 10.70 -20.26
N PRO A 126 -7.51 10.08 -20.90
CA PRO A 126 -7.61 10.04 -22.35
C PRO A 126 -7.55 11.44 -22.94
N VAL A 127 -6.81 11.62 -24.04
CA VAL A 127 -6.82 12.89 -24.76
C VAL A 127 -8.08 13.02 -25.62
N GLU A 128 -8.40 14.23 -26.05
CA GLU A 128 -9.58 14.49 -26.88
C GLU A 128 -9.56 13.61 -28.15
N GLY A 129 -10.65 12.85 -28.36
CA GLY A 129 -10.80 11.91 -29.47
C GLY A 129 -10.40 10.46 -29.17
N GLU A 130 -9.78 10.18 -28.02
CA GLU A 130 -9.59 8.81 -27.55
C GLU A 130 -10.89 8.23 -26.94
N PRO A 131 -11.10 6.91 -27.03
CA PRO A 131 -12.25 6.28 -26.38
C PRO A 131 -12.17 6.43 -24.86
N GLU A 132 -13.34 6.64 -24.25
CA GLU A 132 -13.48 6.65 -22.80
C GLU A 132 -13.03 5.32 -22.19
N ARG A 133 -12.46 5.42 -20.99
CA ARG A 133 -11.99 4.24 -20.26
C ARG A 133 -13.14 3.55 -19.55
N ASP A 134 -13.13 2.22 -19.60
CA ASP A 134 -14.05 1.41 -18.83
C ASP A 134 -13.72 1.49 -17.32
N LEU A 135 -14.66 2.02 -16.56
CA LEU A 135 -14.60 2.20 -15.11
C LEU A 135 -15.49 1.20 -14.35
N ALA A 136 -16.04 0.18 -15.01
CA ALA A 136 -16.98 -0.75 -14.39
C ALA A 136 -16.41 -1.42 -13.12
N VAL A 137 -15.13 -1.76 -13.12
CA VAL A 137 -14.45 -2.36 -11.97
C VAL A 137 -14.32 -1.36 -10.81
N GLN A 138 -13.90 -0.12 -11.09
CA GLN A 138 -13.76 0.93 -10.07
C GLN A 138 -15.12 1.32 -9.49
N LEU A 139 -16.16 1.43 -10.32
CA LEU A 139 -17.54 1.69 -9.89
C LEU A 139 -18.10 0.56 -9.03
N LYS A 140 -17.79 -0.71 -9.35
CA LYS A 140 -18.18 -1.85 -8.51
C LYS A 140 -17.47 -1.79 -7.15
N GLY A 141 -16.17 -1.47 -7.10
CA GLY A 141 -15.43 -1.26 -5.86
C GLY A 141 -16.01 -0.11 -5.01
N GLN A 142 -16.34 1.01 -5.65
CA GLN A 142 -17.00 2.16 -5.01
C GLN A 142 -18.30 1.75 -4.33
N LYS A 143 -19.16 1.01 -5.06
CA LYS A 143 -20.44 0.54 -4.53
C LYS A 143 -20.26 -0.34 -3.29
N ILE A 144 -19.32 -1.29 -3.33
CA ILE A 144 -19.03 -2.20 -2.20
C ILE A 144 -18.61 -1.40 -0.96
N VAL A 145 -17.70 -0.43 -1.11
CA VAL A 145 -17.21 0.38 0.01
C VAL A 145 -18.30 1.30 0.55
N HIS A 146 -19.10 1.90 -0.33
CA HIS A 146 -20.21 2.76 0.08
C HIS A 146 -21.30 1.98 0.85
N GLU A 147 -21.60 0.75 0.45
CA GLU A 147 -22.53 -0.13 1.16
C GLU A 147 -21.97 -0.62 2.51
N ALA A 148 -20.65 -0.77 2.63
CA ALA A 148 -20.00 -1.27 3.84
C ALA A 148 -19.79 -0.20 4.93
N SER A 149 -19.69 1.08 4.57
CA SER A 149 -19.38 2.17 5.51
C SER A 149 -20.29 3.38 5.30
N ALA A 150 -21.28 3.54 6.18
CA ALA A 150 -22.18 4.69 6.15
C ALA A 150 -21.40 5.99 6.38
N GLY A 151 -21.58 6.97 5.48
CA GLY A 151 -20.95 8.29 5.60
C GLY A 151 -19.55 8.41 4.98
N ILE A 152 -19.01 7.34 4.36
CA ILE A 152 -17.77 7.46 3.60
C ILE A 152 -18.02 8.24 2.29
N GLU A 153 -17.20 9.26 2.04
CA GLU A 153 -17.20 9.97 0.77
C GLU A 153 -16.38 9.18 -0.26
N THR A 154 -16.91 8.99 -1.47
CA THR A 154 -16.23 8.19 -2.50
C THR A 154 -16.16 8.92 -3.84
N SER A 155 -15.09 8.68 -4.58
CA SER A 155 -14.89 9.23 -5.93
C SER A 155 -14.20 8.22 -6.84
N VAL A 156 -14.43 8.34 -8.15
CA VAL A 156 -13.89 7.44 -9.17
C VAL A 156 -13.23 8.25 -10.28
N TYR A 157 -12.01 7.86 -10.64
CA TYR A 157 -11.22 8.52 -11.67
C TYR A 157 -10.71 7.53 -12.72
N ASN A 158 -10.54 8.02 -13.95
CA ASN A 158 -10.04 7.23 -15.06
C ASN A 158 -8.51 7.30 -15.20
N ALA A 159 -7.81 8.04 -14.34
CA ALA A 159 -6.37 8.22 -14.37
C ALA A 159 -5.81 8.60 -12.99
N VAL A 160 -4.56 8.20 -12.73
CA VAL A 160 -3.85 8.48 -11.47
C VAL A 160 -3.70 9.98 -11.25
N GLU A 161 -3.37 10.77 -12.28
CA GLU A 161 -3.23 12.23 -12.17
C GLU A 161 -4.49 12.90 -11.58
N LEU A 162 -5.67 12.58 -12.11
CA LEU A 162 -6.94 13.13 -11.62
C LEU A 162 -7.28 12.65 -10.20
N ALA A 163 -6.98 11.40 -9.88
CA ALA A 163 -7.14 10.87 -8.53
C ALA A 163 -6.22 11.62 -7.55
N MET A 164 -4.98 11.92 -7.96
CA MET A 164 -4.02 12.64 -7.16
C MET A 164 -4.41 14.10 -6.94
N GLU A 165 -5.06 14.76 -7.90
CA GLU A 165 -5.65 16.08 -7.69
C GLU A 165 -6.68 16.07 -6.54
N GLN A 166 -7.54 15.04 -6.50
CA GLN A 166 -8.52 14.90 -5.41
C GLN A 166 -7.85 14.59 -4.07
N VAL A 167 -6.87 13.69 -4.07
CA VAL A 167 -6.06 13.36 -2.89
C VAL A 167 -5.39 14.60 -2.32
N GLN A 168 -4.80 15.45 -3.16
CA GLN A 168 -4.19 16.72 -2.72
C GLN A 168 -5.22 17.70 -2.15
N LYS A 169 -6.43 17.78 -2.73
CA LYS A 169 -7.53 18.61 -2.18
C LYS A 169 -7.95 18.13 -0.80
N ILE A 170 -8.09 16.82 -0.60
CA ILE A 170 -8.44 16.23 0.70
C ILE A 170 -7.35 16.53 1.74
N ALA A 171 -6.08 16.35 1.37
CA ALA A 171 -4.94 16.64 2.25
C ALA A 171 -4.89 18.12 2.65
N GLU A 172 -5.11 19.03 1.70
CA GLU A 172 -5.15 20.47 1.96
C GLU A 172 -6.30 20.83 2.90
N GLN A 173 -7.48 20.25 2.71
CA GLN A 173 -8.63 20.49 3.57
C GLN A 173 -8.39 19.99 5.00
N ALA A 174 -7.88 18.76 5.15
CA ALA A 174 -7.52 18.20 6.46
C ALA A 174 -6.53 19.11 7.21
N ARG A 175 -5.50 19.62 6.50
CA ARG A 175 -4.52 20.55 7.07
C ARG A 175 -5.16 21.87 7.50
N LYS A 176 -6.09 22.44 6.71
CA LYS A 176 -6.84 23.66 7.09
C LYS A 176 -7.67 23.46 8.35
N GLU A 177 -8.16 22.25 8.57
CA GLU A 177 -8.91 21.86 9.76
C GLU A 177 -8.01 21.47 10.95
N GLY A 178 -6.68 21.50 10.79
CA GLY A 178 -5.72 21.08 11.82
C GLY A 178 -5.69 19.57 12.06
N LYS A 179 -6.21 18.78 11.13
CA LYS A 179 -6.27 17.32 11.20
C LYS A 179 -5.06 16.66 10.53
N THR A 180 -4.65 15.51 11.04
CA THR A 180 -3.63 14.68 10.40
C THR A 180 -4.26 13.90 9.24
N CYS A 181 -3.63 13.95 8.06
CA CYS A 181 -4.12 13.23 6.88
C CYS A 181 -3.29 11.97 6.62
N ASN A 182 -3.97 10.85 6.44
CA ASN A 182 -3.37 9.53 6.23
C ASN A 182 -3.90 8.93 4.93
N PHE A 183 -3.02 8.57 4.00
CA PHE A 183 -3.39 7.89 2.76
C PHE A 183 -2.92 6.43 2.79
N LEU A 184 -3.85 5.50 2.61
CA LEU A 184 -3.54 4.12 2.25
C LEU A 184 -3.63 3.94 0.74
N VAL A 185 -2.52 3.69 0.07
CA VAL A 185 -2.47 3.40 -1.38
C VAL A 185 -2.28 1.91 -1.58
N THR A 186 -3.25 1.24 -2.20
CA THR A 186 -3.17 -0.22 -2.44
C THR A 186 -4.01 -0.71 -3.63
N GLY A 187 -4.05 -2.01 -3.84
CA GLY A 187 -4.79 -2.66 -4.92
C GLY A 187 -4.00 -2.88 -6.22
N SER A 188 -2.86 -2.19 -6.38
CA SER A 188 -2.04 -2.29 -7.59
C SER A 188 -0.64 -1.72 -7.42
N PHE A 189 0.38 -2.47 -7.84
CA PHE A 189 1.75 -1.93 -7.93
C PHE A 189 1.91 -0.81 -8.97
N HIS A 190 1.14 -0.84 -10.07
CA HIS A 190 1.18 0.22 -11.07
C HIS A 190 0.61 1.52 -10.50
N LEU A 191 -0.45 1.42 -9.68
CA LEU A 191 -0.98 2.57 -8.93
C LEU A 191 0.08 3.12 -7.98
N LEU A 192 0.72 2.27 -7.18
CA LEU A 192 1.80 2.69 -6.29
C LEU A 192 2.89 3.45 -7.05
N GLY A 193 3.35 2.91 -8.18
CA GLY A 193 4.34 3.57 -9.02
C GLY A 193 3.87 4.94 -9.52
N GLY A 194 2.62 5.07 -9.95
CA GLY A 194 2.03 6.34 -10.37
C GLY A 194 1.95 7.36 -9.23
N VAL A 195 1.48 6.94 -8.05
CA VAL A 195 1.37 7.82 -6.87
C VAL A 195 2.75 8.27 -6.39
N LEU A 196 3.72 7.36 -6.23
CA LEU A 196 5.05 7.69 -5.73
C LEU A 196 5.80 8.69 -6.62
N LYS A 197 5.53 8.74 -7.93
CA LYS A 197 6.09 9.76 -8.83
C LYS A 197 5.56 11.17 -8.56
N THR A 198 4.38 11.28 -7.94
CA THR A 198 3.69 12.55 -7.70
C THR A 198 3.88 13.09 -6.29
N VAL A 199 4.39 12.26 -5.37
CA VAL A 199 4.58 12.63 -3.97
C VAL A 199 6.04 13.00 -3.73
N GLU A 200 6.26 14.24 -3.31
CA GLU A 200 7.55 14.71 -2.82
C GLU A 200 7.65 14.38 -1.33
N TYR A 201 8.48 13.40 -0.97
CA TYR A 201 8.64 12.97 0.41
C TYR A 201 10.02 13.27 0.97
N VAL A 202 10.09 13.36 2.31
CA VAL A 202 11.32 13.61 3.04
C VAL A 202 11.96 12.25 3.34
N GLU A 203 13.17 11.99 2.83
CA GLU A 203 13.96 10.86 3.31
C GLU A 203 14.43 11.18 4.74
N TYR A 204 14.08 10.29 5.68
CA TYR A 204 14.53 10.34 7.07
C TYR A 204 15.80 9.51 7.25
#